data_AF-A0AA88YEG5-F1
#
_entry.id   AF-A0AA88YEG5-F1
#
_cell.length_a   1.000
_cell.length_b   1.000
_cell.length_c   1.000
_cell.angle_alpha   90.00
_cell.angle_beta   90.00
_cell.angle_gamma   90.00
#
_symmetry.space_group_name_H-M   'P 1'
#
loop_
_entity.id
_entity.type
_entity.pdbx_description
1 polymer ?
#
loop_
_entity_poly.entity_id
_entity_poly.type
_entity_poly.pdbx_seq_one_letter_code
_entity_poly.pdbx_strand_id
1 'polypeptide(L)'
;MEKIGSTFWRRLFQIIAGASDKESPFDIAPVAALGGGVKTFAKRSFDHIISVLQTSTKFVFTRDPYLRLLSGYVDKLFSPNPTFWKSIGTYAIRTHRKDPSVLSKKCGHDLTFAEFVKYFIHSEENNSKRDGHFIPMYDHCRPCQVKYDIIGKMESFEADTLFILDKLGLKELHDRLSVDFRNQTNIDSFKDQSNHVIGSGRTECLSNYDKQKRMWRKMQIRGTISKHSKFPFTKKKSNSVTSNDYYQALLRAVGDAKDPDIAQKYRMEAVREAYSTVSYNDMRKLQKIFKPDCAVFSYRCNINDYKPIKGKVLKPFYFDISTA
;
A
#
# COMPACT_ATOMS: atom_id res chain seq x y z
N MET A 1 -14.60 -1.78 -0.41
CA MET A 1 -13.68 -0.77 0.13
C MET A 1 -12.31 -1.05 -0.44
N GLU A 2 -11.84 -0.12 -1.25
CA GLU A 2 -10.57 -0.19 -1.97
C GLU A 2 -9.40 -0.23 -0.98
N LYS A 3 -8.22 -0.63 -1.45
CA LYS A 3 -7.04 -0.74 -0.60
C LYS A 3 -6.36 0.62 -0.31
N ILE A 4 -7.14 1.57 0.19
CA ILE A 4 -6.73 2.93 0.56
C ILE A 4 -7.27 3.22 1.96
N GLY A 5 -6.44 3.00 2.98
CA GLY A 5 -6.86 3.13 4.39
C GLY A 5 -7.93 2.12 4.82
N SER A 6 -8.25 1.09 4.01
CA SER A 6 -9.42 0.23 4.26
C SER A 6 -9.38 -0.50 5.58
N THR A 7 -8.20 -0.97 6.00
CA THR A 7 -8.05 -1.67 7.28
C THR A 7 -8.36 -0.73 8.45
N PHE A 8 -7.92 0.54 8.37
CA PHE A 8 -8.23 1.55 9.37
C PHE A 8 -9.74 1.84 9.41
N TRP A 9 -10.33 2.21 8.28
CA TRP A 9 -11.76 2.57 8.21
C TRP A 9 -12.68 1.42 8.58
N ARG A 10 -12.36 0.17 8.20
CA ARG A 10 -13.15 -1.00 8.60
C ARG A 10 -13.12 -1.26 10.11
N ARG A 11 -11.99 -0.98 10.79
CA ARG A 11 -11.90 -1.08 12.25
C ARG A 11 -12.68 0.05 12.91
N LEU A 12 -12.55 1.26 12.39
CA LEU A 12 -13.29 2.42 12.87
C LEU A 12 -14.81 2.25 12.73
N PHE A 13 -15.27 1.70 11.61
CA PHE A 13 -16.69 1.41 11.41
C PHE A 13 -17.25 0.35 12.34
N GLN A 14 -16.43 -0.58 12.86
CA GLN A 14 -16.89 -1.52 13.89
C GLN A 14 -17.21 -0.79 15.19
N ILE A 15 -16.40 0.20 15.56
CA ILE A 15 -16.63 1.05 16.74
C ILE A 15 -17.89 1.90 16.54
N ILE A 16 -17.98 2.61 15.41
CA ILE A 16 -19.12 3.48 15.09
C ILE A 16 -20.44 2.68 15.03
N ALA A 17 -20.41 1.46 14.52
CA ALA A 17 -21.59 0.60 14.43
C ALA A 17 -21.96 -0.11 15.76
N GLY A 18 -21.21 0.12 16.85
CA GLY A 18 -21.40 -0.58 18.12
C GLY A 18 -21.06 -2.08 18.07
N ALA A 19 -20.38 -2.54 17.02
CA ALA A 19 -19.95 -3.93 16.87
C ALA A 19 -18.65 -4.23 17.65
N SER A 20 -17.97 -3.19 18.15
CA SER A 20 -16.81 -3.29 19.02
C SER A 20 -16.91 -2.26 20.14
N ASP A 21 -16.54 -2.68 21.35
CA ASP A 21 -16.43 -1.88 22.57
C ASP A 21 -15.10 -1.11 22.67
N LYS A 22 -14.23 -1.22 21.65
CA LYS A 22 -12.93 -0.55 21.64
C LYS A 22 -13.09 0.95 21.36
N GLU A 23 -12.24 1.73 22.01
CA GLU A 23 -12.27 3.19 21.89
C GLU A 23 -11.44 3.72 20.71
N SER A 24 -10.52 2.90 20.19
CA SER A 24 -9.62 3.22 19.09
C SER A 24 -9.54 2.10 18.05
N PRO A 25 -9.52 2.43 16.74
CA PRO A 25 -9.32 1.45 15.67
C PRO A 25 -7.96 0.75 15.76
N PHE A 26 -6.97 1.33 16.45
CA PHE A 26 -5.65 0.73 16.64
C PHE A 26 -5.67 -0.43 17.67
N ASP A 27 -6.71 -0.52 18.50
CA ASP A 27 -6.90 -1.60 19.47
C ASP A 27 -7.55 -2.85 18.85
N ILE A 28 -8.05 -2.72 17.62
CA ILE A 28 -8.62 -3.83 16.85
C ILE A 28 -7.53 -4.37 15.94
N ALA A 29 -7.26 -5.68 16.01
CA ALA A 29 -6.23 -6.31 15.19
C ALA A 29 -6.55 -6.14 13.68
N PRO A 30 -5.57 -5.86 12.80
CA PRO A 30 -5.77 -5.72 11.36
C PRO A 30 -6.52 -6.89 10.70
N VAL A 31 -6.26 -8.11 11.15
CA VAL A 31 -6.94 -9.33 10.66
C VAL A 31 -8.45 -9.33 10.96
N ALA A 32 -8.87 -8.69 12.06
CA ALA A 32 -10.27 -8.55 12.45
C ALA A 32 -10.99 -7.43 11.66
N ALA A 33 -10.27 -6.61 10.89
CA ALA A 33 -10.89 -5.61 10.02
C ALA A 33 -11.81 -6.23 8.95
N LEU A 34 -11.61 -7.50 8.59
CA LEU A 34 -12.46 -8.25 7.67
C LEU A 34 -13.62 -8.97 8.37
N GLY A 35 -13.60 -9.09 9.71
CA GLY A 35 -14.42 -10.03 10.48
C GLY A 35 -15.55 -9.42 11.30
N GLY A 36 -15.79 -8.11 11.25
CA GLY A 36 -16.75 -7.42 12.13
C GLY A 36 -18.24 -7.68 11.86
N GLY A 37 -18.62 -8.76 11.15
CA GLY A 37 -20.03 -9.12 10.90
C GLY A 37 -20.85 -8.10 10.08
N VAL A 38 -20.21 -7.04 9.57
CA VAL A 38 -20.87 -5.96 8.84
C VAL A 38 -21.44 -6.51 7.53
N LYS A 39 -22.76 -6.49 7.41
CA LYS A 39 -23.47 -6.98 6.22
C LYS A 39 -23.08 -6.12 5.03
N THR A 40 -22.48 -6.74 4.01
CA THR A 40 -22.14 -6.05 2.76
C THR A 40 -23.38 -5.87 1.89
N PHE A 41 -23.31 -4.93 0.94
CA PHE A 41 -24.36 -4.74 -0.06
C PHE A 41 -24.48 -5.90 -1.07
N ALA A 42 -23.59 -6.91 -1.02
CA ALA A 42 -23.56 -8.00 -1.99
C ALA A 42 -24.86 -8.83 -2.05
N LYS A 43 -25.65 -8.85 -0.97
CA LYS A 43 -26.93 -9.57 -0.87
C LYS A 43 -28.11 -8.63 -0.54
N ARG A 44 -28.02 -7.35 -0.91
CA ARG A 44 -29.08 -6.35 -0.70
C ARG A 44 -29.78 -6.04 -2.01
N SER A 45 -31.07 -5.74 -1.95
CA SER A 45 -31.83 -5.30 -3.13
C SER A 45 -31.26 -3.98 -3.65
N PHE A 46 -31.42 -3.76 -4.95
CA PHE A 46 -30.98 -2.52 -5.59
C PHE A 46 -31.62 -1.29 -4.92
N ASP A 47 -32.93 -1.33 -4.65
CA ASP A 47 -33.66 -0.24 -3.99
C ASP A 47 -33.10 0.09 -2.60
N HIS A 48 -32.73 -0.94 -1.81
CA HIS A 48 -32.11 -0.72 -0.51
C HIS A 48 -30.74 -0.06 -0.65
N ILE A 49 -29.93 -0.49 -1.62
CA ILE A 49 -28.61 0.12 -1.87
C ILE A 49 -28.78 1.59 -2.28
N ILE A 50 -29.71 1.89 -3.19
CA ILE A 50 -29.99 3.26 -3.63
C ILE A 50 -30.48 4.12 -2.46
N SER A 51 -31.41 3.62 -1.65
CA SER A 51 -31.91 4.33 -0.47
C SER A 51 -30.77 4.68 0.50
N VAL A 52 -29.87 3.74 0.78
CA VAL A 52 -28.71 4.00 1.65
C VAL A 52 -27.76 5.01 1.03
N LEU A 53 -27.47 4.92 -0.28
CA LEU A 53 -26.62 5.89 -0.98
C LEU A 53 -27.21 7.31 -0.98
N GLN A 54 -28.53 7.44 -1.05
CA GLN A 54 -29.22 8.74 -1.05
C GLN A 54 -29.28 9.38 0.34
N THR A 55 -29.30 8.57 1.41
CA THR A 55 -29.52 9.04 2.79
C THR A 55 -28.25 9.09 3.63
N SER A 56 -27.15 8.48 3.18
CA SER A 56 -25.89 8.44 3.93
C SER A 56 -24.89 9.49 3.45
N THR A 57 -24.10 10.03 4.37
CA THR A 57 -22.84 10.72 4.04
C THR A 57 -21.89 9.72 3.39
N LYS A 58 -21.43 10.03 2.18
CA LYS A 58 -20.53 9.18 1.38
C LYS A 58 -19.18 9.86 1.28
N PHE A 59 -18.12 9.14 1.58
CA PHE A 59 -16.77 9.62 1.35
C PHE A 59 -15.90 8.55 0.69
N VAL A 60 -14.85 9.00 0.01
CA VAL A 60 -13.85 8.15 -0.60
C VAL A 60 -12.47 8.70 -0.30
N PHE A 61 -11.51 7.81 0.00
CA PHE A 61 -10.11 8.17 0.08
C PHE A 61 -9.42 7.80 -1.23
N THR A 62 -8.67 8.74 -1.79
CA THR A 62 -7.87 8.53 -2.99
C THR A 62 -6.38 8.71 -2.69
N ARG A 63 -5.53 8.37 -3.64
CA ARG A 63 -4.09 8.62 -3.57
C ARG A 63 -3.57 8.95 -4.95
N ASP A 64 -2.48 9.71 -5.04
CA ASP A 64 -1.77 9.91 -6.29
C ASP A 64 -1.57 8.55 -7.00
N PRO A 65 -2.00 8.41 -8.27
CA PRO A 65 -2.08 7.09 -8.91
C PRO A 65 -0.70 6.44 -9.12
N TYR A 66 0.36 7.22 -9.30
CA TYR A 66 1.72 6.69 -9.41
C TYR A 66 2.25 6.21 -8.06
N LEU A 67 2.00 6.97 -6.99
CA LEU A 67 2.33 6.55 -5.62
C LEU A 67 1.52 5.31 -5.21
N ARG A 68 0.25 5.25 -5.60
CA ARG A 68 -0.64 4.12 -5.36
C ARG A 68 -0.16 2.85 -6.05
N LEU A 69 0.21 2.94 -7.34
CA LEU A 69 0.72 1.79 -8.09
C LEU A 69 1.99 1.21 -7.45
N LEU A 70 2.95 2.07 -7.08
CA LEU A 70 4.17 1.62 -6.40
C LEU A 70 3.85 1.04 -5.02
N SER A 71 2.99 1.68 -4.23
CA SER A 71 2.57 1.16 -2.93
C SER A 71 1.89 -0.21 -3.05
N GLY A 72 1.12 -0.42 -4.11
CA GLY A 72 0.53 -1.71 -4.45
C GLY A 72 1.60 -2.77 -4.69
N TYR A 73 2.54 -2.49 -5.60
CA TYR A 73 3.67 -3.37 -5.89
C TYR A 73 4.49 -3.71 -4.63
N VAL A 74 4.83 -2.69 -3.84
CA VAL A 74 5.65 -2.88 -2.62
C VAL A 74 4.94 -3.79 -1.63
N ASP A 75 3.64 -3.61 -1.43
CA ASP A 75 2.87 -4.42 -0.49
C ASP A 75 2.58 -5.84 -0.98
N LYS A 76 2.33 -6.02 -2.29
CA LYS A 76 1.85 -7.30 -2.83
C LYS A 76 2.93 -8.16 -3.48
N LEU A 77 3.95 -7.55 -4.08
CA LEU A 77 4.92 -8.27 -4.92
C LEU A 77 6.35 -8.14 -4.43
N PHE A 78 6.75 -6.98 -3.89
CA PHE A 78 8.06 -6.85 -3.26
C PHE A 78 8.09 -7.56 -1.89
N SER A 79 7.07 -7.30 -1.06
CA SER A 79 6.91 -7.94 0.25
C SER A 79 6.77 -9.46 0.14
N PRO A 80 7.17 -10.23 1.17
CA PRO A 80 6.93 -11.66 1.26
C PRO A 80 5.45 -12.02 1.12
N ASN A 81 5.03 -12.47 -0.07
CA ASN A 81 3.63 -12.76 -0.38
C ASN A 81 3.51 -13.84 -1.47
N PRO A 82 3.58 -15.13 -1.09
CA PRO A 82 3.53 -16.25 -2.04
C PRO A 82 2.29 -16.28 -2.91
N THR A 83 1.13 -15.83 -2.40
CA THR A 83 -0.12 -15.79 -3.18
C THR A 83 0.00 -14.89 -4.40
N PHE A 84 0.47 -13.65 -4.21
CA PHE A 84 0.63 -12.69 -5.30
C PHE A 84 1.83 -13.01 -6.19
N TRP A 85 2.89 -13.59 -5.63
CA TRP A 85 3.98 -14.09 -6.45
C TRP A 85 3.53 -15.21 -7.37
N LYS A 86 2.71 -16.14 -6.88
CA LYS A 86 2.23 -17.25 -7.68
C LYS A 86 1.26 -16.77 -8.75
N SER A 87 0.30 -15.91 -8.41
CA SER A 87 -0.74 -15.45 -9.34
C SER A 87 -0.20 -14.43 -10.35
N ILE A 88 0.40 -13.34 -9.89
CA ILE A 88 0.83 -12.20 -10.72
C ILE A 88 2.31 -12.29 -11.04
N GLY A 89 3.15 -12.57 -10.04
CA GLY A 89 4.60 -12.66 -10.20
C GLY A 89 5.02 -13.61 -11.32
N THR A 90 4.59 -14.86 -11.26
CA THR A 90 4.95 -15.86 -12.27
C THR A 90 4.37 -15.55 -13.64
N TYR A 91 3.14 -15.03 -13.71
CA TYR A 91 2.49 -14.65 -14.96
C TYR A 91 3.25 -13.51 -15.66
N ALA A 92 3.52 -12.42 -14.94
CA ALA A 92 4.23 -11.26 -15.47
C ALA A 92 5.66 -11.62 -15.90
N ILE A 93 6.38 -12.44 -15.13
CA ILE A 93 7.71 -12.91 -15.52
C ILE A 93 7.65 -13.73 -16.80
N ARG A 94 6.73 -14.69 -16.92
CA ARG A 94 6.63 -15.55 -18.10
C ARG A 94 6.25 -14.78 -19.37
N THR A 95 5.50 -13.69 -19.24
CA THR A 95 4.97 -12.92 -20.36
C THR A 95 5.87 -11.75 -20.77
N HIS A 96 6.61 -11.16 -19.83
CA HIS A 96 7.36 -9.91 -20.08
C HIS A 96 8.87 -10.01 -19.86
N ARG A 97 9.37 -11.02 -19.14
CA ARG A 97 10.81 -11.21 -18.94
C ARG A 97 11.38 -12.03 -20.09
N LYS A 98 12.43 -11.53 -20.72
CA LYS A 98 13.22 -12.29 -21.68
C LYS A 98 14.04 -13.36 -20.95
N ASP A 99 13.97 -14.60 -21.42
CA ASP A 99 14.72 -15.76 -20.91
C ASP A 99 14.69 -15.94 -19.37
N PRO A 100 13.50 -16.05 -18.74
CA PRO A 100 13.41 -16.14 -17.29
C PRO A 100 13.96 -17.48 -16.77
N SER A 101 14.72 -17.42 -15.67
CA SER A 101 15.25 -18.61 -14.98
C SER A 101 14.11 -19.55 -14.54
N VAL A 102 14.43 -20.84 -14.36
CA VAL A 102 13.48 -21.84 -13.84
C VAL A 102 12.92 -21.40 -12.48
N LEU A 103 13.79 -20.87 -11.60
CA LEU A 103 13.38 -20.38 -10.29
C LEU A 103 12.42 -19.19 -10.41
N SER A 104 12.71 -18.20 -11.26
CA SER A 104 11.84 -17.04 -11.48
C SER A 104 10.46 -17.46 -12.01
N LYS A 105 10.42 -18.38 -12.99
CA LYS A 105 9.17 -18.94 -13.54
C LYS A 105 8.35 -19.71 -12.50
N LYS A 106 9.02 -20.36 -11.54
CA LYS A 106 8.37 -21.13 -10.48
C LYS A 106 7.85 -20.22 -9.37
N CYS A 107 8.68 -19.29 -8.93
CA CYS A 107 8.49 -18.54 -7.70
C CYS A 107 7.86 -17.17 -7.88
N GLY A 108 8.12 -16.42 -8.95
CA GLY A 108 7.53 -15.09 -9.17
C GLY A 108 8.01 -13.98 -8.21
N HIS A 109 8.75 -14.33 -7.16
CA HIS A 109 9.18 -13.45 -6.07
C HIS A 109 10.17 -12.34 -6.47
N ASP A 110 10.82 -12.47 -7.61
CA ASP A 110 11.85 -11.57 -8.14
C ASP A 110 11.33 -10.70 -9.28
N LEU A 111 10.00 -10.56 -9.43
CA LEU A 111 9.40 -9.62 -10.37
C LEU A 111 9.80 -8.18 -10.02
N THR A 112 10.39 -7.46 -10.97
CA THR A 112 10.81 -6.06 -10.79
C THR A 112 9.64 -5.10 -10.94
N PHE A 113 9.79 -3.86 -10.46
CA PHE A 113 8.74 -2.85 -10.63
C PHE A 113 8.45 -2.53 -12.10
N ALA A 114 9.49 -2.44 -12.96
CA ALA A 114 9.31 -2.21 -14.39
C ALA A 114 8.51 -3.33 -15.09
N GLU A 115 8.77 -4.59 -14.72
CA GLU A 115 8.00 -5.73 -15.27
C GLU A 115 6.57 -5.77 -14.73
N PHE A 116 6.39 -5.43 -13.45
CA PHE A 116 5.05 -5.25 -12.88
C PHE A 116 4.26 -4.16 -13.61
N VAL A 117 4.89 -3.03 -13.96
CA VAL A 117 4.24 -1.97 -14.74
C VAL A 117 3.80 -2.47 -16.12
N LYS A 118 4.63 -3.28 -16.81
CA LYS A 118 4.23 -3.90 -18.08
C LYS A 118 3.01 -4.80 -17.93
N TYR A 119 3.00 -5.62 -16.88
CA TYR A 119 1.84 -6.44 -16.54
C TYR A 119 0.60 -5.59 -16.28
N PHE A 120 0.72 -4.55 -15.45
CA PHE A 120 -0.39 -3.65 -15.14
C PHE A 120 -0.96 -2.99 -16.40
N ILE A 121 -0.10 -2.41 -17.25
CA ILE A 121 -0.50 -1.83 -18.54
C ILE A 121 -1.21 -2.86 -19.40
N HIS A 122 -0.64 -4.05 -19.56
CA HIS A 122 -1.22 -5.13 -20.35
C HIS A 122 -2.61 -5.52 -19.83
N SER A 123 -2.76 -5.63 -18.51
CA SER A 123 -4.03 -5.97 -17.87
C SER A 123 -5.11 -4.90 -18.07
N GLU A 124 -4.76 -3.62 -18.00
CA GLU A 124 -5.69 -2.52 -18.24
C GLU A 124 -6.05 -2.37 -19.72
N GLU A 125 -5.08 -2.47 -20.64
CA GLU A 125 -5.32 -2.34 -22.09
C GLU A 125 -6.18 -3.48 -22.64
N ASN A 126 -6.07 -4.69 -22.09
CA ASN A 126 -6.79 -5.88 -22.56
C ASN A 126 -7.99 -6.25 -21.68
N ASN A 127 -8.30 -5.43 -20.66
CA ASN A 127 -9.31 -5.71 -19.65
C ASN A 127 -9.27 -7.15 -19.10
N SER A 128 -8.07 -7.69 -18.88
CA SER A 128 -7.87 -9.09 -18.51
C SER A 128 -6.83 -9.22 -17.41
N LYS A 129 -6.98 -10.22 -16.53
CA LYS A 129 -6.09 -10.44 -15.37
C LYS A 129 -5.93 -9.20 -14.48
N ARG A 130 -6.93 -8.31 -14.44
CA ARG A 130 -6.95 -7.14 -13.56
C ARG A 130 -7.09 -7.60 -12.12
N ASP A 131 -6.43 -6.91 -11.20
CA ASP A 131 -6.50 -7.16 -9.77
C ASP A 131 -6.99 -5.91 -9.05
N GLY A 132 -8.00 -6.05 -8.20
CA GLY A 132 -8.63 -4.94 -7.47
C GLY A 132 -7.69 -4.09 -6.61
N HIS A 133 -6.49 -4.59 -6.30
CA HIS A 133 -5.47 -3.80 -5.60
C HIS A 133 -4.76 -2.76 -6.48
N PHE A 134 -4.83 -2.90 -7.81
CA PHE A 134 -4.09 -2.05 -8.76
C PHE A 134 -5.00 -1.24 -9.68
N ILE A 135 -6.26 -1.66 -9.87
CA ILE A 135 -7.24 -0.98 -10.71
C ILE A 135 -7.28 0.54 -10.42
N PRO A 136 -7.36 1.40 -11.45
CA PRO A 136 -7.58 2.84 -11.29
C PRO A 136 -8.78 3.20 -10.43
N MET A 137 -8.65 4.24 -9.63
CA MET A 137 -9.65 4.67 -8.66
C MET A 137 -10.96 5.11 -9.31
N TYR A 138 -10.88 5.81 -10.44
CA TYR A 138 -12.04 6.24 -11.20
C TYR A 138 -12.88 5.04 -11.67
N ASP A 139 -12.23 3.91 -11.97
CA ASP A 139 -12.89 2.70 -12.43
C ASP A 139 -13.44 1.89 -11.25
N HIS A 140 -12.68 1.81 -10.15
CA HIS A 140 -13.06 0.99 -9.00
C HIS A 140 -14.11 1.66 -8.10
N CYS A 141 -14.00 2.97 -7.86
CA CYS A 141 -14.91 3.75 -7.02
C CYS A 141 -16.04 4.44 -7.79
N ARG A 142 -15.99 4.50 -9.12
CA ARG A 142 -17.07 5.04 -9.96
C ARG A 142 -17.59 6.43 -9.49
N PRO A 143 -16.72 7.43 -9.31
CA PRO A 143 -17.13 8.76 -8.82
C PRO A 143 -18.12 9.49 -9.74
N CYS A 144 -18.25 9.07 -11.01
CA CYS A 144 -19.28 9.59 -11.91
C CYS A 144 -20.68 9.00 -11.66
N GLN A 145 -20.77 7.85 -10.99
CA GLN A 145 -22.03 7.17 -10.66
C GLN A 145 -22.42 7.38 -9.19
N VAL A 146 -21.41 7.51 -8.31
CA VAL A 146 -21.60 7.77 -6.89
C VAL A 146 -21.18 9.20 -6.58
N LYS A 147 -22.14 10.06 -6.22
CA LYS A 147 -21.87 11.42 -5.77
C LYS A 147 -21.30 11.38 -4.35
N TYR A 148 -19.97 11.38 -4.23
CA TYR A 148 -19.31 11.47 -2.94
C TYR A 148 -19.45 12.87 -2.33
N ASP A 149 -19.76 12.93 -1.04
CA ASP A 149 -19.88 14.18 -0.28
C ASP A 149 -18.50 14.67 0.17
N ILE A 150 -17.54 13.75 0.40
CA ILE A 150 -16.16 14.07 0.81
C ILE A 150 -15.16 13.23 0.01
N ILE A 151 -14.10 13.86 -0.50
CA ILE A 151 -12.97 13.20 -1.16
C ILE A 151 -11.72 13.43 -0.31
N GLY A 152 -11.33 12.42 0.46
CA GLY A 152 -10.08 12.41 1.22
C GLY A 152 -8.88 11.96 0.38
N LYS A 153 -7.68 12.25 0.88
CA LYS A 153 -6.39 11.93 0.29
C LYS A 153 -5.54 11.12 1.26
N MET A 154 -4.75 10.19 0.74
CA MET A 154 -3.76 9.50 1.57
C MET A 154 -2.62 10.42 2.00
N GLU A 155 -2.36 11.45 1.21
CA GLU A 155 -1.36 12.47 1.45
C GLU A 155 -1.71 13.33 2.69
N SER A 156 -2.99 13.55 2.95
CA SER A 156 -3.55 14.25 4.12
C SER A 156 -4.42 13.34 4.99
N PHE A 157 -4.10 12.04 5.04
CA PHE A 157 -4.99 11.01 5.62
C PHE A 157 -5.48 11.33 7.03
N GLU A 158 -4.59 11.80 7.90
CA GLU A 158 -4.91 12.19 9.27
C GLU A 158 -5.90 13.37 9.32
N ALA A 159 -5.55 14.49 8.69
CA ALA A 159 -6.38 15.68 8.66
C ALA A 159 -7.77 15.40 8.04
N ASP A 160 -7.82 14.66 6.93
CA ASP A 160 -9.07 14.31 6.26
C ASP A 160 -9.92 13.34 7.10
N THR A 161 -9.28 12.42 7.83
CA THR A 161 -9.98 11.52 8.76
C THR A 161 -10.61 12.30 9.90
N LEU A 162 -9.86 13.21 10.52
CA LEU A 162 -10.37 14.06 11.59
C LEU A 162 -11.51 14.97 11.10
N PHE A 163 -11.37 15.58 9.93
CA PHE A 163 -12.45 16.35 9.31
C PHE A 163 -13.72 15.53 9.09
N ILE A 164 -13.61 14.29 8.60
CA ILE A 164 -14.77 13.41 8.41
C ILE A 164 -15.44 13.10 9.77
N LEU A 165 -14.67 12.81 10.81
CA LEU A 165 -15.22 12.53 12.14
C LEU A 165 -15.96 13.72 12.72
N ASP A 166 -15.41 14.93 12.59
CA ASP A 166 -16.07 16.18 12.99
C ASP A 166 -17.38 16.39 12.22
N LYS A 167 -17.36 16.23 10.88
CA LYS A 167 -18.57 16.34 10.04
C LYS A 167 -19.66 15.33 10.37
N LEU A 168 -19.29 14.17 10.91
CA LEU A 168 -20.23 13.14 11.36
C LEU A 168 -20.68 13.33 12.81
N GLY A 169 -20.23 14.38 13.51
CA GLY A 169 -20.56 14.63 14.91
C GLY A 169 -19.89 13.65 15.89
N LEU A 170 -18.85 12.94 15.46
CA LEU A 170 -18.14 11.92 16.24
C LEU A 170 -17.01 12.54 17.07
N LYS A 171 -17.34 13.58 17.85
CA LYS A 171 -16.37 14.44 18.55
C LYS A 171 -15.45 13.66 19.50
N GLU A 172 -15.99 12.73 20.29
CA GLU A 172 -15.16 11.96 21.21
C GLU A 172 -14.12 11.09 20.49
N LEU A 173 -14.52 10.47 19.37
CA LEU A 173 -13.63 9.65 18.56
C LEU A 173 -12.60 10.51 17.82
N HIS A 174 -13.01 11.68 17.35
CA HIS A 174 -12.12 12.71 16.82
C HIS A 174 -11.04 13.07 17.85
N ASP A 175 -11.46 13.47 19.06
CA ASP A 175 -10.56 13.96 20.10
C ASP A 175 -9.57 12.87 20.51
N ARG A 176 -10.05 11.62 20.72
CA ARG A 176 -9.16 10.47 21.00
C ARG A 176 -8.15 10.21 19.88
N LEU A 177 -8.60 10.22 18.62
CA LEU A 177 -7.72 9.92 17.48
C LEU A 177 -6.76 11.06 17.14
N SER A 178 -7.11 12.30 17.44
CA SER A 178 -6.25 13.47 17.20
C SER A 178 -4.95 13.39 18.02
N VAL A 179 -4.96 12.65 19.12
CA VAL A 179 -3.78 12.43 19.95
C VAL A 179 -2.89 11.38 19.29
N ASP A 180 -1.74 11.82 18.79
CA ASP A 180 -0.63 10.95 18.35
C ASP A 180 -0.99 10.01 17.18
N PHE A 181 -1.97 10.39 16.34
CA PHE A 181 -2.50 9.61 15.21
C PHE A 181 -1.39 8.98 14.37
N ARG A 182 -0.38 9.78 14.00
CA ARG A 182 0.74 9.37 13.16
C ARG A 182 1.60 8.31 13.84
N ASN A 183 1.92 8.47 15.11
CA ASN A 183 2.74 7.51 15.84
C ASN A 183 1.96 6.20 16.08
N GLN A 184 0.68 6.28 16.46
CA GLN A 184 -0.20 5.12 16.58
C GLN A 184 -0.29 4.35 15.25
N THR A 185 -0.43 5.05 14.12
CA THR A 185 -0.40 4.45 12.79
C THR A 185 0.93 3.74 12.50
N ASN A 186 2.07 4.34 12.88
CA ASN A 186 3.37 3.72 12.71
C ASN A 186 3.54 2.48 13.60
N ILE A 187 3.14 2.56 14.86
CA ILE A 187 3.19 1.46 15.83
C ILE A 187 2.32 0.29 15.36
N ASP A 188 1.07 0.55 14.97
CA ASP A 188 0.16 -0.44 14.40
C ASP A 188 0.79 -1.09 13.16
N SER A 189 1.33 -0.28 12.24
CA SER A 189 2.03 -0.81 11.08
C SER A 189 3.27 -1.62 11.46
N PHE A 190 4.05 -1.26 12.48
CA PHE A 190 5.25 -2.00 12.85
C PHE A 190 4.91 -3.35 13.46
N LYS A 191 3.85 -3.40 14.29
CA LYS A 191 3.32 -4.65 14.84
C LYS A 191 2.83 -5.57 13.73
N ASP A 192 2.01 -5.05 12.83
CA ASP A 192 1.45 -5.80 11.69
C ASP A 192 2.55 -6.35 10.77
N GLN A 193 3.50 -5.51 10.35
CA GLN A 193 4.57 -5.95 9.45
C GLN A 193 5.53 -6.95 10.10
N SER A 194 5.79 -6.81 11.41
CA SER A 194 6.58 -7.77 12.19
C SER A 194 5.89 -9.14 12.26
N ASN A 195 4.59 -9.15 12.57
CA ASN A 195 3.80 -10.38 12.60
C ASN A 195 3.72 -11.02 11.21
N HIS A 196 3.54 -10.22 10.16
CA HIS A 196 3.49 -10.73 8.79
C HIS A 196 4.81 -11.38 8.36
N VAL A 197 5.95 -10.70 8.55
CA VAL A 197 7.24 -11.23 8.06
C VAL A 197 7.67 -12.49 8.80
N ILE A 198 7.42 -12.57 10.11
CA ILE A 198 7.75 -13.76 10.92
C ILE A 198 6.72 -14.87 10.73
N GLY A 199 5.42 -14.51 10.65
CA GLY A 199 4.31 -15.44 10.44
C GLY A 199 4.17 -15.99 9.02
N SER A 200 4.84 -15.40 8.02
CA SER A 200 4.76 -15.78 6.60
C SER A 200 5.23 -17.22 6.24
N GLY A 201 5.56 -18.06 7.22
CA GLY A 201 5.98 -19.44 7.03
C GLY A 201 7.32 -19.59 6.30
N ARG A 202 7.86 -20.81 6.22
CA ARG A 202 9.00 -21.08 5.33
C ARG A 202 8.51 -21.09 3.89
N THR A 203 9.17 -20.32 3.03
CA THR A 203 8.92 -20.36 1.59
C THR A 203 10.11 -21.01 0.90
N GLU A 204 9.87 -21.86 -0.08
CA GLU A 204 10.94 -22.41 -0.92
C GLU A 204 11.66 -21.33 -1.75
N CYS A 205 11.01 -20.18 -1.96
CA CYS A 205 11.48 -19.12 -2.85
C CYS A 205 12.38 -18.07 -2.18
N LEU A 206 12.28 -17.90 -0.85
CA LEU A 206 13.07 -16.91 -0.11
C LEU A 206 13.44 -17.41 1.29
N SER A 207 14.68 -17.12 1.67
CA SER A 207 15.18 -17.34 3.02
C SER A 207 14.51 -16.38 4.03
N ASN A 208 14.47 -16.75 5.31
CA ASN A 208 13.99 -15.85 6.37
C ASN A 208 14.79 -14.54 6.41
N TYR A 209 16.10 -14.61 6.16
CA TYR A 209 16.98 -13.45 6.09
C TYR A 209 16.55 -12.48 4.98
N ASP A 210 16.30 -12.98 3.76
CA ASP A 210 15.91 -12.12 2.64
C ASP A 210 14.48 -11.58 2.77
N LYS A 211 13.56 -12.36 3.35
CA LYS A 211 12.21 -11.87 3.71
C LYS A 211 12.29 -10.70 4.68
N GLN A 212 13.11 -10.83 5.72
CA GLN A 212 13.30 -9.78 6.74
C GLN A 212 13.96 -8.52 6.15
N LYS A 213 14.95 -8.66 5.27
CA LYS A 213 15.56 -7.53 4.55
C LYS A 213 14.59 -6.84 3.58
N ARG A 214 13.77 -7.60 2.85
CA ARG A 214 12.70 -7.03 1.99
C ARG A 214 11.70 -6.24 2.83
N MET A 215 11.31 -6.77 3.98
CA MET A 215 10.42 -6.04 4.89
C MET A 215 11.09 -4.78 5.45
N TRP A 216 12.39 -4.82 5.73
CA TRP A 216 13.15 -3.63 6.16
C TRP A 216 13.15 -2.55 5.08
N ARG A 217 13.47 -2.93 3.84
CA ARG A 217 13.39 -2.05 2.67
C ARG A 217 11.99 -1.49 2.45
N LYS A 218 10.92 -2.28 2.64
CA LYS A 218 9.55 -1.78 2.60
C LYS A 218 9.33 -0.62 3.58
N MET A 219 9.83 -0.74 4.81
CA MET A 219 9.68 0.31 5.81
C MET A 219 10.49 1.57 5.45
N GLN A 220 11.66 1.42 4.82
CA GLN A 220 12.42 2.56 4.28
C GLN A 220 11.71 3.22 3.08
N ILE A 221 11.16 2.43 2.15
CA ILE A 221 10.35 2.93 1.02
C ILE A 221 9.14 3.72 1.52
N ARG A 222 8.51 3.26 2.60
CA ARG A 222 7.39 3.95 3.25
C ARG A 222 7.81 5.18 4.04
N GLY A 223 9.11 5.46 4.16
CA GLY A 223 9.65 6.56 4.97
C GLY A 223 9.25 6.46 6.44
N THR A 224 8.99 5.25 6.96
CA THR A 224 8.65 5.06 8.38
C THR A 224 9.86 4.71 9.23
N ILE A 225 10.96 4.27 8.58
CA ILE A 225 12.27 4.16 9.20
C ILE A 225 13.31 4.89 8.35
N SER A 226 14.42 5.28 8.97
CA SER A 226 15.49 6.00 8.30
C SER A 226 16.09 5.18 7.17
N LYS A 227 16.40 5.83 6.05
CA LYS A 227 17.21 5.19 4.99
C LYS A 227 18.64 4.87 5.47
N HIS A 228 19.12 5.54 6.51
CA HIS A 228 20.46 5.33 7.06
C HIS A 228 20.52 4.19 8.08
N SER A 229 19.37 3.69 8.56
CA SER A 229 19.31 2.54 9.46
C SER A 229 19.57 1.24 8.71
N LYS A 230 20.61 0.53 9.13
CA LYS A 230 21.02 -0.77 8.56
C LYS A 230 20.19 -1.91 9.15
N PHE A 231 19.94 -2.94 8.34
CA PHE A 231 19.32 -4.17 8.80
C PHE A 231 20.15 -4.84 9.92
N PRO A 232 19.58 -5.09 11.11
CA PRO A 232 20.39 -5.41 12.30
C PRO A 232 20.63 -6.91 12.51
N PHE A 233 20.02 -7.80 11.73
CA PHE A 233 20.09 -9.24 11.98
C PHE A 233 21.09 -9.93 11.03
N THR A 234 21.84 -10.90 11.54
CA THR A 234 22.68 -11.77 10.72
C THR A 234 21.85 -12.89 10.09
N LYS A 235 22.35 -13.51 9.02
CA LYS A 235 21.69 -14.66 8.37
C LYS A 235 21.37 -15.80 9.35
N LYS A 236 22.26 -16.07 10.32
CA LYS A 236 22.03 -17.08 11.37
C LYS A 236 20.91 -16.63 12.32
N LYS A 237 20.97 -15.39 12.81
CA LYS A 237 19.98 -14.86 13.76
C LYS A 237 18.58 -14.79 13.15
N SER A 238 18.46 -14.47 11.86
CA SER A 238 17.16 -14.36 11.16
C SER A 238 16.29 -15.62 11.22
N ASN A 239 16.84 -16.80 11.52
CA ASN A 239 16.04 -18.02 11.69
C ASN A 239 15.34 -18.12 13.04
N SER A 240 15.74 -17.32 14.04
CA SER A 240 15.17 -17.30 15.40
C SER A 240 14.73 -15.90 15.86
N VAL A 241 14.64 -14.93 14.94
CA VAL A 241 14.03 -13.62 15.21
C VAL A 241 12.54 -13.79 15.45
N THR A 242 12.06 -13.28 16.58
CA THR A 242 10.62 -13.25 16.91
C THR A 242 9.95 -11.99 16.33
N SER A 243 8.61 -11.96 16.31
CA SER A 243 7.88 -10.75 15.92
C SER A 243 8.25 -9.55 16.81
N ASN A 244 8.45 -9.77 18.11
CA ASN A 244 8.85 -8.71 19.03
C ASN A 244 10.28 -8.22 18.75
N ASP A 245 11.23 -9.12 18.46
CA ASP A 245 12.60 -8.72 18.10
C ASP A 245 12.62 -7.79 16.88
N TYR A 246 11.85 -8.17 15.83
CA TYR A 246 11.75 -7.38 14.60
C TYR A 246 11.03 -6.04 14.85
N TYR A 247 9.95 -6.05 15.62
CA TYR A 247 9.22 -4.84 16.02
C TYR A 247 10.12 -3.84 16.75
N GLN A 248 10.88 -4.30 17.74
CA GLN A 248 11.83 -3.47 18.49
C GLN A 248 12.96 -2.95 17.59
N ALA A 249 13.40 -3.73 16.61
CA ALA A 249 14.35 -3.27 15.61
C ALA A 249 13.78 -2.12 14.75
N LEU A 250 12.51 -2.20 14.32
CA LEU A 250 11.86 -1.12 13.58
C LEU A 250 11.74 0.16 14.41
N LEU A 251 11.36 0.06 15.68
CA LEU A 251 11.27 1.20 16.60
C LEU A 251 12.63 1.94 16.73
N ARG A 252 13.73 1.18 16.87
CA ARG A 252 15.08 1.77 16.92
C ARG A 252 15.52 2.39 15.59
N ALA A 253 14.98 1.91 14.48
CA ALA A 253 15.36 2.36 13.14
C ALA A 253 14.60 3.60 12.65
N VAL A 254 13.64 4.13 13.40
CA VAL A 254 12.90 5.33 12.96
C VAL A 254 13.87 6.48 12.65
N GLY A 255 14.84 6.73 13.54
CA GLY A 255 15.91 7.70 13.30
C GLY A 255 15.38 9.08 12.90
N ASP A 256 15.93 9.63 11.83
CA ASP A 256 15.54 10.91 11.23
C ASP A 256 14.20 10.87 10.47
N ALA A 257 13.64 9.69 10.17
CA ALA A 257 12.32 9.56 9.55
C ALA A 257 11.16 9.92 10.51
N LYS A 258 11.46 10.27 11.76
CA LYS A 258 10.49 10.92 12.67
C LYS A 258 9.99 12.25 12.08
N ASP A 259 10.89 12.97 11.40
CA ASP A 259 10.57 14.23 10.73
C ASP A 259 9.67 13.97 9.50
N PRO A 260 8.49 14.62 9.40
CA PRO A 260 7.59 14.53 8.26
C PRO A 260 8.22 14.78 6.89
N ASP A 261 9.07 15.79 6.78
CA ASP A 261 9.65 16.22 5.52
C ASP A 261 10.76 15.26 5.09
N ILE A 262 11.56 14.76 6.05
CA ILE A 262 12.56 13.71 5.80
C ILE A 262 11.86 12.41 5.36
N ALA A 263 10.81 12.00 6.07
CA ALA A 263 10.02 10.82 5.71
C ALA A 263 9.43 10.94 4.30
N GLN A 264 8.89 12.12 3.96
CA GLN A 264 8.35 12.39 2.64
C GLN A 264 9.43 12.36 1.56
N LYS A 265 10.61 12.93 1.84
CA LYS A 265 11.78 12.87 0.95
C LYS A 265 12.18 11.42 0.66
N TYR A 266 12.26 10.55 1.67
CA TYR A 266 12.58 9.13 1.47
C TYR A 266 11.56 8.40 0.59
N ARG A 267 10.27 8.65 0.80
CA ARG A 267 9.22 8.10 -0.08
C ARG A 267 9.42 8.54 -1.53
N MET A 268 9.67 9.83 -1.75
CA MET A 268 9.84 10.37 -3.11
C MET A 268 11.14 9.92 -3.78
N GLU A 269 12.22 9.72 -3.01
CA GLU A 269 13.45 9.09 -3.51
C GLU A 269 13.16 7.66 -3.99
N ALA A 270 12.44 6.85 -3.20
CA ALA A 270 12.05 5.49 -3.59
C ALA A 270 11.15 5.46 -4.83
N VAL A 271 10.21 6.40 -4.93
CA VAL A 271 9.35 6.57 -6.11
C VAL A 271 10.17 6.85 -7.35
N ARG A 272 11.10 7.82 -7.27
CA ARG A 272 11.97 8.17 -8.39
C ARG A 272 12.89 7.02 -8.78
N GLU A 273 13.44 6.30 -7.81
CA GLU A 273 14.22 5.09 -8.07
C GLU A 273 13.40 4.06 -8.86
N ALA A 274 12.20 3.72 -8.37
CA ALA A 274 11.33 2.75 -9.02
C ALA A 274 10.96 3.16 -10.45
N TYR A 275 10.44 4.37 -10.65
CA TYR A 275 10.02 4.86 -11.97
C TYR A 275 11.19 5.19 -12.91
N SER A 276 12.41 5.36 -12.39
CA SER A 276 13.60 5.45 -13.25
C SER A 276 13.81 4.17 -14.08
N THR A 277 13.34 3.01 -13.59
CA THR A 277 13.44 1.71 -14.28
C THR A 277 12.38 1.50 -15.37
N VAL A 278 11.31 2.29 -15.38
CA VAL A 278 10.20 2.16 -16.33
C VAL A 278 10.53 2.87 -17.64
N SER A 279 10.25 2.26 -18.80
CA SER A 279 10.53 2.88 -20.10
C SER A 279 9.67 4.14 -20.32
N TYR A 280 10.13 5.11 -21.12
CA TYR A 280 9.31 6.28 -21.44
C TYR A 280 8.02 5.93 -22.18
N ASN A 281 8.04 4.87 -23.00
CA ASN A 281 6.85 4.37 -23.67
C ASN A 281 5.81 3.88 -22.65
N ASP A 282 6.24 3.06 -21.69
CA ASP A 282 5.37 2.56 -20.62
C ASP A 282 4.89 3.70 -19.71
N MET A 283 5.72 4.72 -19.43
CA MET A 283 5.30 5.92 -18.70
C MET A 283 4.19 6.70 -19.41
N ARG A 284 4.26 6.84 -20.74
CA ARG A 284 3.19 7.48 -21.53
C ARG A 284 1.89 6.68 -21.49
N LYS A 285 1.99 5.35 -21.54
CA LYS A 285 0.82 4.47 -21.38
C LYS A 285 0.20 4.59 -19.98
N LEU A 286 1.01 4.58 -18.92
CA LEU A 286 0.55 4.84 -17.55
C LEU A 286 -0.15 6.20 -17.44
N GLN A 287 0.42 7.26 -18.01
CA GLN A 287 -0.19 8.58 -18.00
C GLN A 287 -1.58 8.57 -18.66
N LYS A 288 -1.75 7.83 -19.77
CA LYS A 288 -3.05 7.65 -20.41
C LYS A 288 -4.04 6.91 -19.52
N ILE A 289 -3.61 5.80 -18.91
CA ILE A 289 -4.44 4.99 -17.98
C ILE A 289 -4.87 5.80 -16.75
N PHE A 290 -3.97 6.60 -16.19
CA PHE A 290 -4.24 7.39 -14.98
C PHE A 290 -4.88 8.74 -15.23
N LYS A 291 -4.95 9.22 -16.48
CA LYS A 291 -5.56 10.51 -16.82
C LYS A 291 -6.93 10.74 -16.14
N PRO A 292 -7.86 9.76 -16.08
CA PRO A 292 -9.14 9.97 -15.40
C PRO A 292 -9.00 10.08 -13.87
N ASP A 293 -8.13 9.29 -13.22
CA ASP A 293 -7.81 9.46 -11.79
C ASP A 293 -7.32 10.89 -11.52
N CYS A 294 -6.42 11.37 -12.37
CA CYS A 294 -5.81 12.68 -12.22
C CYS A 294 -6.83 13.82 -12.38
N ALA A 295 -7.70 13.73 -13.39
CA ALA A 295 -8.73 14.72 -13.64
C ALA A 295 -9.79 14.74 -12.54
N VAL A 296 -10.36 13.58 -12.20
CA VAL A 296 -11.48 13.48 -11.25
C VAL A 296 -11.03 13.83 -9.83
N PHE A 297 -9.83 13.41 -9.45
CA PHE A 297 -9.33 13.61 -8.09
C PHE A 297 -8.31 14.74 -7.99
N SER A 298 -8.15 15.58 -9.02
CA SER A 298 -7.27 16.76 -8.99
C SER A 298 -5.80 16.46 -8.66
N TYR A 299 -5.24 15.39 -9.25
CA TYR A 299 -3.79 15.12 -9.19
C TYR A 299 -3.08 15.69 -10.41
N ARG A 300 -1.88 16.24 -10.23
CA ARG A 300 -1.07 16.81 -11.31
C ARG A 300 -0.61 15.77 -12.33
N CYS A 301 -0.16 14.60 -11.86
CA CYS A 301 0.24 13.45 -12.68
C CYS A 301 1.24 13.77 -13.82
N ASN A 302 2.18 14.68 -13.59
CA ASN A 302 3.23 14.96 -14.56
C ASN A 302 4.30 13.87 -14.48
N ILE A 303 4.60 13.21 -15.59
CA ILE A 303 5.61 12.14 -15.66
C ILE A 303 6.96 12.57 -15.05
N ASN A 304 7.33 13.85 -15.22
CA ASN A 304 8.59 14.41 -14.74
C ASN A 304 8.67 14.51 -13.21
N ASP A 305 7.53 14.44 -12.51
CA ASP A 305 7.50 14.42 -11.04
C ASP A 305 8.03 13.08 -10.49
N TYR A 306 7.88 12.00 -11.27
CA TYR A 306 8.21 10.63 -10.86
C TYR A 306 9.43 10.06 -11.58
N LYS A 307 9.66 10.40 -12.86
CA LYS A 307 10.80 9.87 -13.63
C LYS A 307 11.83 10.97 -13.92
N PRO A 308 13.14 10.72 -13.69
CA PRO A 308 14.19 11.67 -14.05
C PRO A 308 14.21 12.00 -15.54
N ILE A 309 14.32 13.29 -15.89
CA ILE A 309 14.19 13.84 -17.26
C ILE A 309 15.22 13.27 -18.26
N LYS A 310 16.39 12.83 -17.80
CA LYS A 310 17.50 12.36 -18.66
C LYS A 310 17.49 10.84 -18.93
N GLY A 311 16.43 10.13 -18.60
CA GLY A 311 16.32 8.68 -18.84
C GLY A 311 17.31 7.78 -18.09
N LYS A 312 18.19 8.36 -17.25
CA LYS A 312 19.15 7.60 -16.44
C LYS A 312 18.40 6.75 -15.41
N VAL A 313 18.59 5.45 -15.48
CA VAL A 313 18.17 4.52 -14.42
C VAL A 313 19.00 4.84 -13.19
N LEU A 314 18.32 5.12 -12.06
CA LEU A 314 19.00 5.40 -10.80
C LEU A 314 19.58 4.10 -10.24
N LYS A 315 20.74 4.21 -9.57
CA LYS A 315 21.34 3.05 -8.89
C LYS A 315 20.38 2.56 -7.81
N PRO A 316 20.02 1.27 -7.78
CA PRO A 316 19.05 0.78 -6.82
C PRO A 316 19.62 0.83 -5.41
N PHE A 317 18.83 1.34 -4.48
CA PHE A 317 19.05 1.32 -3.04
C PHE A 317 17.81 0.75 -2.36
N TYR A 318 16.64 1.33 -2.61
CA TYR A 318 15.39 0.92 -1.97
C TYR A 318 14.95 -0.48 -2.39
N PHE A 319 15.21 -0.87 -3.63
CA PHE A 319 14.83 -2.19 -4.16
C PHE A 319 15.99 -3.19 -4.22
N ASP A 320 17.17 -2.81 -3.69
CA ASP A 320 18.32 -3.70 -3.52
C ASP A 320 18.42 -4.15 -2.05
N ILE A 321 18.19 -5.45 -1.82
CA ILE A 321 18.24 -6.06 -0.48
C ILE A 321 19.65 -6.52 -0.07
N SER A 322 20.64 -6.43 -0.96
CA SER A 322 22.02 -6.75 -0.62
C SER A 322 22.67 -5.65 0.23
N THR A 323 22.16 -4.42 0.10
CA THR A 323 22.63 -3.21 0.78
C THR A 323 21.74 -2.78 1.97
N ALA A 324 20.82 -3.64 2.40
CA ALA A 324 19.80 -3.36 3.42
C ALA A 324 20.37 -3.19 4.83
#